data_AF-A0A843BF85-F1
#
_entry.id   AF-A0A843BF85-F1
#
_cell.length_a   1.000
_cell.length_b   1.000
_cell.length_c   1.000
_cell.angle_alpha   90.00
_cell.angle_beta   90.00
_cell.angle_gamma   90.00
#
_symmetry.space_group_name_H-M   'P 1'
#
loop_
_entity.id
_entity.type
_entity.pdbx_description
1 polymer ?
#
loop_
_entity_poly.entity_id
_entity_poly.type
_entity_poly.pdbx_seq_one_letter_code
_entity_poly.pdbx_strand_id
1 'polypeptide(L)'
;MNPIKRWRWWAVLVLPVVVIVLNAMGPNGWREPVVRLLWLSWTAVAVSIALSASKAMADYANGREAWQKSLEHPIGAGLSFLALCLLRSAMVIAIVWASMTQFANAAEPAGIQRARALAPMVVSEIEQHWADMPRRSYLGALIEQESCPSLSHRMCWSTTAQLKTSREEGGGLTQFTRAWTAAGALRFDALAEVKLLAPKALEELSWETVYQRADLNVRAAIVKLRNCDANLTRLTPGLDDLTRVAMCGAAYNGGWAHLQQDRKLCGMTPGCNPNKWFGHVEMHSVKSREKWQGYGQSAYDVNRGHVRNTVPLQSRRAKYVEMLGV
;
A
#
# COMPACT_ATOMS: atom_id res chain seq x y z
N MET A 1 -35.96 2.81 -37.47
CA MET A 1 -35.79 3.94 -36.54
C MET A 1 -34.36 3.97 -36.04
N ASN A 2 -33.63 5.07 -36.25
CA ASN A 2 -32.20 5.17 -35.98
C ASN A 2 -31.91 5.17 -34.45
N PRO A 3 -31.16 4.19 -33.91
CA PRO A 3 -30.89 4.07 -32.47
C PRO A 3 -30.19 5.31 -31.87
N ILE A 4 -29.48 6.08 -32.71
CA ILE A 4 -28.73 7.29 -32.33
C ILE A 4 -29.63 8.43 -31.82
N LYS A 5 -30.92 8.46 -32.19
CA LYS A 5 -31.88 9.54 -31.82
C LYS A 5 -32.58 9.34 -30.47
N ARG A 6 -32.38 8.22 -29.77
CA ARG A 6 -33.00 8.00 -28.45
C ARG A 6 -32.12 8.63 -27.37
N TRP A 7 -32.49 9.84 -26.90
CA TRP A 7 -31.78 10.59 -25.85
C TRP A 7 -31.42 9.75 -24.60
N ARG A 8 -32.24 8.74 -24.29
CA ARG A 8 -32.02 7.76 -23.22
C ARG A 8 -30.68 7.00 -23.34
N TRP A 9 -30.22 6.72 -24.56
CA TRP A 9 -28.90 6.10 -24.78
C TRP A 9 -27.76 7.06 -24.44
N TRP A 10 -27.91 8.33 -24.81
CA TRP A 10 -26.95 9.37 -24.44
C TRP A 10 -26.93 9.60 -22.92
N ALA A 11 -28.08 9.59 -22.24
CA ALA A 11 -28.12 9.72 -20.78
C ALA A 11 -27.37 8.58 -20.07
N VAL A 12 -27.51 7.33 -20.54
CA VAL A 12 -26.81 6.16 -19.97
C VAL A 12 -25.29 6.20 -20.23
N LEU A 13 -24.84 6.78 -21.35
CA LEU A 13 -23.42 6.85 -21.71
C LEU A 13 -22.72 8.11 -21.17
N VAL A 14 -23.43 9.24 -21.05
CA VAL A 14 -22.87 10.54 -20.65
C VAL A 14 -22.79 10.69 -19.13
N LEU A 15 -23.77 10.18 -18.36
CA LEU A 15 -23.73 10.28 -16.90
C LEU A 15 -22.47 9.68 -16.27
N PRO A 16 -22.03 8.46 -16.67
CA PRO A 16 -20.78 7.88 -16.17
C PRO A 16 -19.58 8.76 -16.49
N VAL A 17 -19.49 9.29 -17.72
CA VAL A 17 -18.39 10.18 -18.15
C VAL A 17 -18.36 11.47 -17.34
N VAL A 18 -19.51 12.08 -17.06
CA VAL A 18 -19.60 13.28 -16.20
C VAL A 18 -19.14 12.97 -14.78
N VAL A 19 -19.57 11.84 -14.19
CA VAL A 19 -19.12 11.41 -12.86
C VAL A 19 -17.60 11.17 -12.86
N ILE A 20 -17.03 10.58 -13.90
CA ILE A 20 -15.59 10.34 -14.04
C ILE A 20 -14.83 11.67 -14.09
N VAL A 21 -15.28 12.64 -14.90
CA VAL A 21 -14.66 13.97 -15.01
C VAL A 21 -14.70 14.73 -13.69
N LEU A 22 -15.84 14.71 -12.99
CA LEU A 22 -15.99 15.37 -11.68
C LEU A 22 -15.08 14.75 -10.61
N ASN A 23 -14.84 13.44 -10.65
CA ASN A 23 -13.93 12.77 -9.71
C ASN A 23 -12.45 12.87 -10.10
N ALA A 24 -12.13 13.20 -11.36
CA ALA A 24 -10.75 13.41 -11.81
C ALA A 24 -10.13 14.71 -11.28
N MET A 25 -10.96 15.63 -10.81
CA MET A 25 -10.54 16.87 -10.16
C MET A 25 -10.33 16.72 -8.63
N GLY A 26 -10.48 15.50 -8.09
CA GLY A 26 -10.28 15.22 -6.67
C GLY A 26 -8.82 15.05 -6.25
N PRO A 27 -8.53 15.02 -4.93
CA PRO A 27 -7.17 14.95 -4.37
C PRO A 27 -6.37 13.70 -4.76
N ASN A 28 -7.03 12.68 -5.32
CA ASN A 28 -6.42 11.43 -5.79
C ASN A 28 -6.03 11.45 -7.29
N GLY A 29 -6.27 12.55 -8.01
CA GLY A 29 -5.96 12.70 -9.43
C GLY A 29 -6.62 11.64 -10.32
N TRP A 30 -5.92 11.19 -11.38
CA TRP A 30 -6.45 10.24 -12.39
C TRP A 30 -6.67 8.80 -11.91
N ARG A 31 -6.15 8.41 -10.73
CA ARG A 31 -6.23 7.00 -10.27
C ARG A 31 -7.64 6.57 -9.91
N GLU A 32 -8.36 7.42 -9.19
CA GLU A 32 -9.73 7.14 -8.76
C GLU A 32 -10.74 7.12 -9.93
N PRO A 33 -10.67 8.04 -10.91
CA PRO A 33 -11.41 7.96 -12.17
C PRO A 33 -11.14 6.69 -12.97
N VAL A 34 -9.88 6.24 -13.05
CA VAL A 34 -9.52 5.02 -13.80
C VAL A 34 -10.09 3.77 -13.14
N VAL A 35 -10.01 3.67 -11.81
CA VAL A 35 -10.64 2.56 -11.07
C VAL A 35 -12.15 2.59 -11.28
N ARG A 36 -12.79 3.75 -11.18
CA ARG A 36 -14.24 3.89 -11.42
C ARG A 36 -14.64 3.59 -12.88
N LEU A 37 -13.81 3.96 -13.85
CA LEU A 37 -13.95 3.59 -15.27
C LEU A 37 -13.89 2.06 -15.45
N LEU A 38 -12.93 1.41 -14.79
CA LEU A 38 -12.82 -0.06 -14.81
C LEU A 38 -14.09 -0.70 -14.23
N TRP A 39 -14.57 -0.22 -13.08
CA TRP A 39 -15.83 -0.69 -12.49
C TRP A 39 -17.03 -0.48 -13.41
N LEU A 40 -17.19 0.71 -13.99
CA LEU A 40 -18.27 1.01 -14.94
C LEU A 40 -18.20 0.15 -16.19
N SER A 41 -17.00 -0.04 -16.74
CA SER A 41 -16.77 -0.90 -17.90
C SER A 41 -17.16 -2.36 -17.59
N TRP A 42 -16.82 -2.83 -16.38
CA TRP A 42 -17.14 -4.16 -15.93
C TRP A 42 -18.65 -4.34 -15.71
N THR A 43 -19.33 -3.36 -15.09
CA THR A 43 -20.79 -3.37 -14.96
C THR A 43 -21.48 -3.37 -16.32
N ALA A 44 -20.99 -2.58 -17.29
CA ALA A 44 -21.55 -2.55 -18.64
C ALA A 44 -21.38 -3.89 -19.37
N VAL A 45 -20.22 -4.55 -19.22
CA VAL A 45 -19.98 -5.89 -19.75
C VAL A 45 -20.91 -6.91 -19.07
N ALA A 46 -21.02 -6.89 -17.74
CA ALA A 46 -21.89 -7.78 -16.98
C ALA A 46 -23.38 -7.65 -17.39
N VAL A 47 -23.88 -6.42 -17.54
CA VAL A 47 -25.24 -6.16 -18.03
C VAL A 47 -25.42 -6.65 -19.47
N SER A 48 -24.42 -6.44 -20.34
CA SER A 48 -24.48 -6.89 -21.74
C SER A 48 -24.52 -8.42 -21.84
N ILE A 49 -23.74 -9.12 -21.02
CA ILE A 49 -23.75 -10.58 -20.91
C ILE A 49 -25.11 -11.04 -20.36
N ALA A 50 -25.61 -10.42 -19.29
CA ALA A 50 -26.91 -10.76 -18.69
C ALA A 50 -28.07 -10.60 -19.69
N LEU A 51 -28.10 -9.51 -20.44
CA LEU A 51 -29.11 -9.27 -21.46
C LEU A 51 -29.00 -10.28 -22.62
N SER A 52 -27.78 -10.58 -23.06
CA SER A 52 -27.55 -11.56 -24.13
C SER A 52 -27.95 -12.98 -23.68
N ALA A 53 -27.57 -13.38 -22.47
CA ALA A 53 -27.95 -14.66 -21.87
C ALA A 53 -29.46 -14.78 -21.68
N SER A 54 -30.12 -13.71 -21.19
CA SER A 54 -31.58 -13.71 -21.04
C SER A 54 -32.31 -13.87 -22.38
N LYS A 55 -31.75 -13.31 -23.46
CA LYS A 55 -32.31 -13.44 -24.81
C LYS A 55 -32.06 -14.84 -25.39
N ALA A 56 -30.92 -15.45 -25.08
CA ALA A 56 -30.62 -16.82 -25.50
C ALA A 56 -31.51 -17.86 -24.78
N MET A 57 -31.82 -17.66 -23.50
CA MET A 57 -32.69 -18.57 -22.72
C MET A 57 -34.18 -18.45 -23.05
N ALA A 58 -34.59 -17.31 -23.61
CA ALA A 58 -35.97 -17.00 -23.97
C ALA A 58 -36.05 -16.53 -25.42
N ASP A 59 -35.35 -17.22 -26.32
CA ASP A 59 -35.29 -16.90 -27.75
C ASP A 59 -36.65 -17.06 -28.45
N TYR A 60 -37.49 -17.94 -27.92
CA TYR A 60 -38.90 -18.13 -28.30
C TYR A 60 -39.85 -17.02 -27.81
N ALA A 61 -39.40 -16.09 -26.97
CA ALA A 61 -40.24 -15.08 -26.35
C ALA A 61 -39.77 -13.65 -26.65
N ASN A 62 -40.45 -12.98 -27.59
CA ASN A 62 -40.14 -11.61 -27.97
C ASN A 62 -40.81 -10.60 -27.02
N GLY A 63 -40.01 -9.92 -26.19
CA GLY A 63 -40.52 -8.95 -25.22
C GLY A 63 -41.29 -7.76 -25.81
N ARG A 64 -41.05 -7.38 -27.08
CA ARG A 64 -41.83 -6.32 -27.75
C ARG A 64 -43.22 -6.82 -28.13
N GLU A 65 -43.30 -8.03 -28.67
CA GLU A 65 -44.57 -8.64 -29.06
C GLU A 65 -45.41 -8.99 -27.83
N ALA A 66 -44.79 -9.50 -26.77
CA ALA A 66 -45.45 -9.74 -25.48
C ALA A 66 -46.02 -8.45 -24.89
N TRP A 67 -45.26 -7.35 -24.92
CA TRP A 67 -45.77 -6.03 -24.50
C TRP A 67 -46.95 -5.56 -25.35
N GLN A 68 -46.84 -5.62 -26.67
CA GLN A 68 -47.91 -5.17 -27.57
C GLN A 68 -49.19 -6.00 -27.39
N LYS A 69 -49.07 -7.34 -27.31
CA LYS A 69 -50.22 -8.21 -27.02
C LYS A 69 -50.78 -8.00 -25.61
N SER A 70 -49.99 -7.53 -24.65
CA SER A 70 -50.52 -7.20 -23.31
C SER A 70 -51.43 -5.97 -23.31
N LEU A 71 -51.35 -5.13 -24.33
CA LEU A 71 -52.28 -4.02 -24.51
C LEU A 71 -53.63 -4.47 -25.11
N GLU A 72 -53.67 -5.65 -25.75
CA GLU A 72 -54.86 -6.23 -26.39
C GLU A 72 -55.54 -7.29 -25.51
N HIS A 73 -54.75 -8.22 -24.97
CA HIS A 73 -55.17 -9.31 -24.08
C HIS A 73 -54.33 -9.29 -22.78
N PRO A 74 -54.77 -8.54 -21.76
CA PRO A 74 -53.89 -8.05 -20.70
C PRO A 74 -53.35 -9.11 -19.75
N ILE A 75 -54.08 -10.21 -19.55
CA ILE A 75 -53.71 -11.20 -18.52
C ILE A 75 -52.55 -12.08 -19.00
N GLY A 76 -52.75 -12.88 -20.06
CA GLY A 76 -51.75 -13.83 -20.52
C GLY A 76 -50.46 -13.16 -21.04
N ALA A 77 -50.61 -12.15 -21.89
CA ALA A 77 -49.46 -11.43 -22.43
C ALA A 77 -48.78 -10.53 -21.39
N GLY A 78 -49.54 -10.00 -20.42
CA GLY A 78 -48.99 -9.27 -19.28
C GLY A 78 -48.13 -10.16 -18.38
N LEU A 79 -48.59 -11.38 -18.08
CA LEU A 79 -47.81 -12.37 -17.33
C LEU A 79 -46.54 -12.78 -18.07
N SER A 80 -46.60 -13.01 -19.39
CA SER A 80 -45.40 -13.30 -20.20
C SER A 80 -44.40 -12.15 -20.22
N PHE A 81 -44.88 -10.90 -20.32
CA PHE A 81 -44.00 -9.72 -20.25
C PHE A 81 -43.35 -9.56 -18.87
N LEU A 82 -44.11 -9.76 -17.80
CA LEU A 82 -43.60 -9.74 -16.43
C LEU A 82 -42.54 -10.82 -16.20
N ALA A 83 -42.78 -12.04 -16.68
CA ALA A 83 -41.81 -13.15 -16.58
C ALA A 83 -40.49 -12.81 -17.28
N LEU A 84 -40.53 -12.17 -18.46
CA LEU A 84 -39.33 -11.72 -19.17
C LEU A 84 -38.58 -10.61 -18.41
N CYS A 85 -39.30 -9.68 -17.77
CA CYS A 85 -38.71 -8.65 -16.93
C CYS A 85 -38.02 -9.24 -15.69
N LEU A 86 -38.67 -10.20 -15.02
CA LEU A 86 -38.10 -10.89 -13.86
C LEU A 86 -36.86 -11.71 -14.23
N LEU A 87 -36.89 -12.47 -15.34
CA LEU A 87 -35.75 -13.24 -15.84
C LEU A 87 -34.53 -12.33 -16.11
N ARG A 88 -34.76 -11.19 -16.78
CA ARG A 88 -33.69 -10.22 -17.07
C ARG A 88 -33.11 -9.61 -15.80
N SER A 89 -33.95 -9.19 -14.86
CA SER A 89 -33.52 -8.63 -13.58
C SER A 89 -32.74 -9.65 -12.76
N ALA A 90 -33.21 -10.90 -12.67
CA ALA A 90 -32.52 -11.99 -11.99
C ALA A 90 -31.15 -12.28 -12.60
N MET A 91 -31.04 -12.28 -13.93
CA MET A 91 -29.76 -12.46 -14.64
C MET A 91 -28.77 -11.34 -14.35
N VAL A 92 -29.21 -10.08 -14.41
CA VAL A 92 -28.35 -8.93 -14.09
C VAL A 92 -27.87 -9.00 -12.65
N ILE A 93 -28.78 -9.27 -11.70
CA ILE A 93 -28.43 -9.40 -10.28
C ILE A 93 -27.44 -10.54 -10.09
N ALA A 94 -27.70 -11.73 -10.63
CA ALA A 94 -26.84 -12.90 -10.45
C ALA A 94 -25.41 -12.67 -10.99
N ILE A 95 -25.27 -12.09 -12.19
CA ILE A 95 -23.95 -11.89 -12.82
C ILE A 95 -23.19 -10.74 -12.14
N VAL A 96 -23.86 -9.62 -11.84
CA VAL A 96 -23.23 -8.52 -11.11
C VAL A 96 -22.82 -8.98 -9.72
N TRP A 97 -23.70 -9.66 -8.99
CA TRP A 97 -23.43 -10.23 -7.66
C TRP A 97 -22.26 -11.22 -7.70
N ALA A 98 -22.27 -12.20 -8.62
CA ALA A 98 -21.19 -13.17 -8.77
C ALA A 98 -19.84 -12.50 -9.06
N SER A 99 -19.84 -11.41 -9.84
CA SER A 99 -18.62 -10.67 -10.11
C SER A 99 -18.13 -9.87 -8.90
N MET A 100 -19.03 -9.22 -8.16
CA MET A 100 -18.68 -8.48 -6.95
C MET A 100 -18.21 -9.40 -5.84
N THR A 101 -18.80 -10.60 -5.70
CA THR A 101 -18.32 -11.60 -4.76
C THR A 101 -16.97 -12.15 -5.18
N GLN A 102 -16.68 -12.36 -6.47
CA GLN A 102 -15.33 -12.74 -6.91
C GLN A 102 -14.28 -11.66 -6.58
N PHE A 103 -14.60 -10.37 -6.72
CA PHE A 103 -13.69 -9.29 -6.28
C PHE A 103 -13.54 -9.24 -4.76
N ALA A 104 -14.62 -9.44 -4.01
CA ALA A 104 -14.59 -9.48 -2.55
C ALA A 104 -13.87 -10.73 -2.00
N ASN A 105 -13.94 -11.84 -2.74
CA ASN A 105 -13.30 -13.12 -2.43
C ASN A 105 -11.89 -13.25 -3.02
N ALA A 106 -11.36 -12.20 -3.67
CA ALA A 106 -9.95 -12.18 -4.04
C ALA A 106 -9.14 -12.31 -2.74
N ALA A 107 -8.48 -13.46 -2.56
CA ALA A 107 -7.82 -13.79 -1.31
C ALA A 107 -6.83 -12.67 -0.92
N GLU A 108 -6.98 -12.14 0.30
CA GLU A 108 -6.06 -11.15 0.86
C GLU A 108 -4.62 -11.70 0.73
N PRO A 109 -3.64 -10.92 0.22
CA PRO A 109 -2.29 -11.43 0.03
C PRO A 109 -1.72 -12.00 1.34
N ALA A 110 -0.98 -13.11 1.26
CA ALA A 110 -0.48 -13.82 2.45
C ALA A 110 0.33 -12.93 3.40
N GLY A 111 1.06 -11.93 2.88
CA GLY A 111 1.78 -10.97 3.70
C GLY A 111 0.87 -10.03 4.50
N ILE A 112 -0.29 -9.64 3.94
CA ILE A 112 -1.27 -8.82 4.67
C ILE A 112 -1.98 -9.66 5.74
N GLN A 113 -2.27 -10.93 5.47
CA GLN A 113 -2.80 -11.84 6.49
C GLN A 113 -1.83 -11.98 7.68
N ARG A 114 -0.52 -12.16 7.43
CA ARG A 114 0.50 -12.18 8.48
C ARG A 114 0.58 -10.84 9.22
N ALA A 115 0.53 -9.72 8.50
CA ALA A 115 0.53 -8.40 9.12
C ALA A 115 -0.64 -8.22 10.09
N ARG A 116 -1.85 -8.63 9.69
CA ARG A 116 -3.05 -8.57 10.53
C ARG A 116 -2.91 -9.45 11.78
N ALA A 117 -2.34 -10.66 11.62
CA ALA A 117 -2.10 -11.56 12.75
C ALA A 117 -1.06 -11.01 13.75
N LEU A 118 -0.04 -10.30 13.26
CA LEU A 118 1.03 -9.72 14.10
C LEU A 118 0.70 -8.31 14.62
N ALA A 119 -0.30 -7.64 14.07
CA ALA A 119 -0.65 -6.26 14.42
C ALA A 119 -0.85 -6.05 15.93
N PRO A 120 -1.55 -6.92 16.70
CA PRO A 120 -1.68 -6.74 18.15
C PRO A 120 -0.33 -6.70 18.88
N MET A 121 0.63 -7.55 18.49
CA MET A 121 1.98 -7.54 19.06
C MET A 121 2.71 -6.23 18.72
N VAL A 122 2.63 -5.80 17.46
CA VAL A 122 3.27 -4.54 17.01
C VAL A 122 2.69 -3.34 17.75
N VAL A 123 1.37 -3.28 17.93
CA VAL A 123 0.70 -2.22 18.71
C VAL A 123 1.15 -2.26 20.16
N SER A 124 1.22 -3.43 20.79
CA SER A 124 1.71 -3.56 22.16
C SER A 124 3.14 -3.03 22.32
N GLU A 125 4.04 -3.34 21.39
CA GLU A 125 5.42 -2.83 21.41
C GLU A 125 5.46 -1.30 21.20
N ILE A 126 4.61 -0.74 20.33
CA ILE A 126 4.47 0.71 20.17
C ILE A 126 4.02 1.34 21.49
N GLU A 127 2.94 0.86 22.10
CA GLU A 127 2.41 1.44 23.36
C GLU A 127 3.43 1.36 24.49
N GLN A 128 4.16 0.26 24.60
CA GLN A 128 5.12 0.07 25.67
C GLN A 128 6.39 0.91 25.50
N HIS A 129 6.86 1.10 24.27
CA HIS A 129 8.17 1.68 24.02
C HIS A 129 8.15 3.07 23.37
N TRP A 130 7.04 3.47 22.75
CA TRP A 130 6.86 4.78 22.13
C TRP A 130 5.37 5.12 21.88
N ALA A 131 4.57 5.24 22.95
CA ALA A 131 3.13 5.46 22.83
C ALA A 131 2.75 6.68 21.97
N ASP A 132 3.53 7.76 22.03
CA ASP A 132 3.34 8.97 21.25
C ASP A 132 4.04 8.93 19.88
N MET A 133 4.37 7.74 19.35
CA MET A 133 4.99 7.58 18.04
C MET A 133 4.17 8.29 16.96
N PRO A 134 4.76 9.26 16.22
CA PRO A 134 4.07 9.91 15.13
C PRO A 134 3.84 8.93 13.99
N ARG A 135 2.61 8.90 13.48
CA ARG A 135 2.18 8.07 12.35
C ARG A 135 2.44 6.58 12.57
N ARG A 136 1.77 5.95 13.53
CA ARG A 136 2.04 4.55 13.93
C ARG A 136 2.03 3.56 12.75
N SER A 137 1.12 3.76 11.81
CA SER A 137 1.04 3.03 10.53
C SER A 137 2.34 3.02 9.70
N TYR A 138 3.24 3.99 9.89
CA TYR A 138 4.57 4.00 9.27
C TYR A 138 5.38 2.75 9.62
N LEU A 139 5.27 2.25 10.86
CA LEU A 139 6.02 1.04 11.26
C LEU A 139 5.59 -0.18 10.43
N GLY A 140 4.30 -0.30 10.13
CA GLY A 140 3.81 -1.36 9.25
C GLY A 140 4.30 -1.21 7.82
N ALA A 141 4.35 0.03 7.31
CA ALA A 141 4.91 0.33 5.99
C ALA A 141 6.41 0.03 5.91
N LEU A 142 7.16 0.32 6.99
CA LEU A 142 8.57 -0.01 7.13
C LEU A 142 8.76 -1.53 7.10
N ILE A 143 8.03 -2.29 7.92
CA ILE A 143 8.10 -3.76 7.91
C ILE A 143 7.80 -4.32 6.51
N GLU A 144 6.82 -3.75 5.81
CA GLU A 144 6.54 -4.14 4.42
C GLU A 144 7.72 -3.83 3.48
N GLN A 145 8.28 -2.63 3.57
CA GLN A 145 9.40 -2.21 2.73
C GLN A 145 10.66 -3.04 2.97
N GLU A 146 10.88 -3.50 4.20
CA GLU A 146 12.04 -4.33 4.57
C GLU A 146 11.82 -5.81 4.20
N SER A 147 10.68 -6.39 4.55
CA SER A 147 10.48 -7.85 4.47
C SER A 147 9.77 -8.35 3.19
N CYS A 148 9.14 -7.48 2.40
CA CYS A 148 8.27 -7.88 1.30
C CYS A 148 8.85 -7.60 -0.09
N PRO A 149 9.39 -8.61 -0.81
CA PRO A 149 9.58 -8.51 -2.26
C PRO A 149 8.26 -8.29 -3.02
N SER A 150 7.20 -8.95 -2.56
CA SER A 150 5.81 -8.73 -2.98
C SER A 150 4.86 -9.07 -1.82
N LEU A 151 3.62 -8.60 -1.88
CA LEU A 151 2.63 -8.85 -0.81
C LEU A 151 2.28 -10.33 -0.63
N SER A 152 2.50 -11.16 -1.65
CA SER A 152 2.26 -12.61 -1.59
C SER A 152 3.53 -13.40 -1.32
N HIS A 153 4.71 -12.76 -1.30
CA HIS A 153 5.97 -13.44 -1.08
C HIS A 153 6.04 -14.03 0.34
N ARG A 154 6.69 -15.20 0.48
CA ARG A 154 6.81 -15.90 1.77
C ARG A 154 7.51 -15.08 2.87
N MET A 155 8.41 -14.18 2.48
CA MET A 155 9.14 -13.31 3.42
C MET A 155 8.29 -12.13 3.91
N CYS A 156 7.25 -11.76 3.15
CA CYS A 156 6.47 -10.57 3.47
C CYS A 156 5.78 -10.71 4.82
N TRP A 157 6.11 -9.81 5.76
CA TRP A 157 5.62 -9.87 7.14
C TRP A 157 5.88 -11.21 7.85
N SER A 158 6.92 -11.94 7.44
CA SER A 158 7.36 -13.14 8.13
C SER A 158 8.31 -12.78 9.27
N THR A 159 8.09 -13.38 10.45
CA THR A 159 9.01 -13.26 11.59
C THR A 159 10.38 -13.85 11.28
N THR A 160 10.44 -14.80 10.34
CA THR A 160 11.65 -15.49 9.87
C THR A 160 12.17 -14.95 8.53
N ALA A 161 11.73 -13.76 8.11
CA ALA A 161 12.23 -13.15 6.87
C ALA A 161 13.76 -13.03 6.92
N GLN A 162 14.44 -13.56 5.91
CA GLN A 162 15.89 -13.60 5.84
C GLN A 162 16.38 -13.21 4.45
N LEU A 163 17.13 -12.11 4.39
CA LEU A 163 17.99 -11.80 3.24
C LEU A 163 19.38 -12.31 3.57
N LYS A 164 19.88 -13.33 2.87
CA LYS A 164 21.24 -13.85 3.11
C LYS A 164 22.01 -13.92 1.80
N THR A 165 23.16 -13.24 1.75
CA THR A 165 24.15 -13.35 0.68
C THR A 165 25.53 -13.62 1.27
N SER A 166 26.55 -13.74 0.42
CA SER A 166 27.95 -13.80 0.88
C SER A 166 28.43 -12.51 1.53
N ARG A 167 27.73 -11.39 1.32
CA ARG A 167 28.14 -10.04 1.77
C ARG A 167 27.25 -9.46 2.86
N GLU A 168 26.02 -9.95 3.02
CA GLU A 168 25.07 -9.40 3.99
C GLU A 168 24.08 -10.43 4.52
N GLU A 169 23.59 -10.17 5.72
CA GLU A 169 22.47 -10.87 6.33
C GLU A 169 21.51 -9.85 6.95
N GLY A 170 20.27 -9.85 6.47
CA GLY A 170 19.14 -9.12 7.03
C GLY A 170 18.16 -10.08 7.72
N GLY A 171 17.76 -9.75 8.95
CA GLY A 171 16.96 -10.64 9.81
C GLY A 171 15.64 -10.05 10.32
N GLY A 172 14.58 -10.85 10.23
CA GLY A 172 13.28 -10.61 10.86
C GLY A 172 12.40 -9.59 10.13
N LEU A 173 11.32 -9.16 10.77
CA LEU A 173 10.33 -8.24 10.19
C LEU A 173 10.94 -6.92 9.69
N THR A 174 11.99 -6.44 10.38
CA THR A 174 12.56 -5.10 10.20
C THR A 174 13.94 -5.11 9.52
N GLN A 175 14.41 -6.29 9.11
CA GLN A 175 15.67 -6.56 8.37
C GLN A 175 16.90 -5.83 8.94
N PHE A 176 17.10 -5.86 10.26
CA PHE A 176 18.39 -5.48 10.82
C PHE A 176 19.50 -6.26 10.13
N THR A 177 20.56 -5.55 9.73
CA THR A 177 21.56 -6.06 8.79
C THR A 177 22.95 -6.10 9.41
N ARG A 178 23.68 -7.18 9.15
CA ARG A 178 25.15 -7.22 9.27
C ARG A 178 25.76 -7.47 7.90
N ALA A 179 26.91 -6.87 7.64
CA ALA A 179 27.59 -7.01 6.35
C ALA A 179 29.08 -7.25 6.52
N TRP A 180 29.69 -7.91 5.54
CA TRP A 180 31.10 -8.31 5.56
C TRP A 180 31.86 -7.75 4.36
N THR A 181 33.17 -7.57 4.52
CA THR A 181 34.10 -7.31 3.42
C THR A 181 34.23 -8.55 2.53
N ALA A 182 34.82 -8.40 1.34
CA ALA A 182 35.14 -9.55 0.49
C ALA A 182 36.08 -10.56 1.18
N ALA A 183 36.90 -10.10 2.13
CA ALA A 183 37.77 -10.95 2.94
C ALA A 183 37.06 -11.60 4.15
N GLY A 184 35.76 -11.41 4.31
CA GLY A 184 34.96 -11.98 5.40
C GLY A 184 35.00 -11.20 6.72
N ALA A 185 35.68 -10.05 6.77
CA ALA A 185 35.70 -9.21 7.97
C ALA A 185 34.37 -8.46 8.15
N LEU A 186 33.84 -8.41 9.38
CA LEU A 186 32.61 -7.67 9.68
C LEU A 186 32.81 -6.17 9.41
N ARG A 187 31.95 -5.58 8.56
CA ARG A 187 31.95 -4.14 8.25
C ARG A 187 31.08 -3.36 9.21
N PHE A 188 29.87 -3.85 9.45
CA PHE A 188 28.92 -3.26 10.39
C PHE A 188 27.91 -4.30 10.83
N ASP A 189 27.27 -4.05 11.97
CA ASP A 189 26.20 -4.85 12.53
C ASP A 189 25.15 -3.92 13.15
N ALA A 190 24.06 -3.69 12.41
CA ALA A 190 22.99 -2.78 12.83
C ALA A 190 22.21 -3.33 14.04
N LEU A 191 22.21 -4.65 14.26
CA LEU A 191 21.60 -5.27 15.44
C LEU A 191 22.46 -4.97 16.67
N ALA A 192 23.78 -5.12 16.56
CA ALA A 192 24.69 -4.75 17.65
C ALA A 192 24.60 -3.25 17.99
N GLU A 193 24.54 -2.39 16.97
CA GLU A 193 24.39 -0.93 17.16
C GLU A 193 23.09 -0.56 17.89
N VAL A 194 21.94 -1.13 17.51
CA VAL A 194 20.66 -0.79 18.14
C VAL A 194 20.57 -1.33 19.57
N LYS A 195 21.18 -2.48 19.88
CA LYS A 195 21.26 -2.99 21.26
C LYS A 195 21.93 -2.00 22.21
N LEU A 196 22.94 -1.27 21.74
CA LEU A 196 23.62 -0.25 22.55
C LEU A 196 22.69 0.92 22.93
N LEU A 197 21.64 1.17 22.15
CA LEU A 197 20.67 2.23 22.45
C LEU A 197 19.71 1.84 23.59
N ALA A 198 19.44 0.55 23.78
CA ALA A 198 18.57 0.06 24.85
C ALA A 198 19.01 -1.32 25.37
N PRO A 199 20.17 -1.42 26.07
CA PRO A 199 20.79 -2.71 26.38
C PRO A 199 19.88 -3.66 27.16
N LYS A 200 19.16 -3.15 28.17
CA LYS A 200 18.22 -3.96 28.97
C LYS A 200 17.00 -4.40 28.18
N ALA A 201 16.44 -3.54 27.34
CA ALA A 201 15.21 -3.83 26.60
C ALA A 201 15.44 -4.80 25.43
N LEU A 202 16.69 -4.92 24.97
CA LEU A 202 17.12 -5.71 23.81
C LEU A 202 18.16 -6.77 24.18
N GLU A 203 18.31 -7.10 25.47
CA GLU A 203 19.37 -7.98 25.98
C GLU A 203 19.39 -9.32 25.24
N GLU A 204 18.22 -9.95 25.11
CA GLU A 204 17.99 -11.23 24.46
C GLU A 204 17.98 -11.17 22.93
N LEU A 205 18.02 -9.98 22.32
CA LEU A 205 18.06 -9.85 20.87
C LEU A 205 19.46 -10.21 20.38
N SER A 206 19.60 -11.19 19.51
CA SER A 206 20.87 -11.59 18.90
C SER A 206 20.62 -12.16 17.52
N TRP A 207 21.67 -12.48 16.77
CA TRP A 207 21.53 -13.13 15.47
C TRP A 207 20.95 -14.55 15.58
N GLU A 208 21.05 -15.17 16.76
CA GLU A 208 20.46 -16.47 17.08
C GLU A 208 18.96 -16.37 17.39
N THR A 209 18.49 -15.22 17.89
CA THR A 209 17.10 -15.02 18.34
C THR A 209 16.28 -14.11 17.44
N VAL A 210 16.89 -13.37 16.50
CA VAL A 210 16.22 -12.37 15.64
C VAL A 210 15.08 -12.94 14.80
N TYR A 211 15.10 -14.24 14.51
CA TYR A 211 14.07 -14.93 13.71
C TYR A 211 12.94 -15.52 14.57
N GLN A 212 13.15 -15.64 15.88
CA GLN A 212 12.24 -16.26 16.85
C GLN A 212 11.56 -15.20 17.72
N ARG A 213 12.25 -14.09 18.00
CA ARG A 213 11.80 -12.98 18.85
C ARG A 213 11.35 -11.79 18.02
N ALA A 214 10.21 -11.95 17.37
CA ALA A 214 9.59 -10.92 16.55
C ALA A 214 9.28 -9.65 17.36
N ASP A 215 8.90 -9.81 18.63
CA ASP A 215 8.73 -8.73 19.60
C ASP A 215 10.01 -7.89 19.72
N LEU A 216 11.16 -8.53 19.97
CA LEU A 216 12.43 -7.83 20.10
C LEU A 216 12.91 -7.21 18.78
N ASN A 217 12.63 -7.85 17.64
CA ASN A 217 12.95 -7.30 16.32
C ASN A 217 12.15 -6.01 16.04
N VAL A 218 10.86 -5.99 16.38
CA VAL A 218 10.01 -4.79 16.26
C VAL A 218 10.42 -3.72 17.28
N ARG A 219 10.68 -4.12 18.53
CA ARG A 219 11.18 -3.24 19.60
C ARG A 219 12.44 -2.53 19.18
N ALA A 220 13.39 -3.24 18.58
CA ALA A 220 14.63 -2.66 18.10
C ALA A 220 14.38 -1.57 17.04
N ALA A 221 13.44 -1.78 16.10
CA ALA A 221 13.09 -0.75 15.14
C ALA A 221 12.46 0.48 15.82
N ILE A 222 11.58 0.28 16.80
CA ILE A 222 11.00 1.36 17.61
C ILE A 222 12.08 2.14 18.35
N VAL A 223 13.00 1.46 19.04
CA VAL A 223 14.13 2.09 19.75
C VAL A 223 14.99 2.92 18.79
N LYS A 224 15.33 2.36 17.62
CA LYS A 224 16.14 3.06 16.61
C LYS A 224 15.44 4.32 16.10
N LEU A 225 14.15 4.23 15.78
CA LEU A 225 13.35 5.36 15.28
C LEU A 225 13.15 6.42 16.37
N ARG A 226 12.80 6.01 17.60
CA ARG A 226 12.61 6.91 18.74
C ARG A 226 13.88 7.67 19.08
N ASN A 227 15.04 6.99 19.05
CA ASN A 227 16.33 7.65 19.26
C ASN A 227 16.64 8.67 18.16
N CYS A 228 16.31 8.37 16.90
CA CYS A 228 16.43 9.35 15.81
C CYS A 228 15.50 10.56 16.03
N ASP A 229 14.23 10.33 16.37
CA ASP A 229 13.25 11.38 16.60
C ASP A 229 13.68 12.30 17.76
N ALA A 230 14.10 11.70 18.89
CA ALA A 230 14.61 12.44 20.04
C ALA A 230 15.83 13.31 19.69
N ASN A 231 16.74 12.80 18.85
CA ASN A 231 17.88 13.58 18.37
C ASN A 231 17.45 14.74 17.48
N LEU A 232 16.50 14.54 16.56
CA LEU A 232 15.97 15.62 15.72
C LEU A 232 15.27 16.68 16.56
N THR A 233 14.41 16.28 17.50
CA THR A 233 13.70 17.18 18.41
C THR A 233 14.66 18.02 19.25
N ARG A 234 15.75 17.42 19.74
CA ARG A 234 16.79 18.13 20.51
C ARG A 234 17.63 19.08 19.65
N LEU A 235 18.03 18.66 18.45
CA LEU A 235 18.92 19.44 17.58
C LEU A 235 18.19 20.50 16.76
N THR A 236 16.89 20.32 16.54
CA THR A 236 16.07 21.23 15.73
C THR A 236 14.65 21.26 16.32
N PRO A 237 14.46 21.98 17.44
CA PRO A 237 13.15 22.11 18.06
C PRO A 237 12.12 22.68 17.08
N GLY A 238 10.89 22.17 17.13
CA GLY A 238 9.79 22.65 16.29
C GLY A 238 9.72 22.06 14.87
N LEU A 239 10.55 21.06 14.53
CA LEU A 239 10.33 20.26 13.33
C LEU A 239 8.96 19.58 13.39
N ASP A 240 8.20 19.62 12.29
CA ASP A 240 6.92 18.91 12.19
C ASP A 240 7.11 17.39 12.15
N ASP A 241 6.10 16.66 12.63
CA ASP A 241 6.14 15.20 12.76
C ASP A 241 6.41 14.50 11.43
N LEU A 242 5.86 15.00 10.32
CA LEU A 242 6.05 14.40 9.01
C LEU A 242 7.51 14.52 8.57
N THR A 243 8.13 15.68 8.77
CA THR A 243 9.57 15.88 8.51
C THR A 243 10.42 14.98 9.39
N ARG A 244 10.11 14.85 10.70
CA ARG A 244 10.87 13.96 11.60
C ARG A 244 10.78 12.50 11.18
N VAL A 245 9.57 12.00 10.90
CA VAL A 245 9.35 10.62 10.40
C VAL A 245 10.09 10.38 9.08
N ALA A 246 10.07 11.33 8.15
CA ALA A 246 10.77 11.22 6.87
C ALA A 246 12.30 11.17 7.03
N MET A 247 12.86 12.07 7.83
CA MET A 247 14.29 12.08 8.15
C MET A 247 14.70 10.78 8.87
N CYS A 248 13.89 10.30 9.82
CA CYS A 248 14.17 9.05 10.51
C CYS A 248 14.02 7.82 9.64
N GLY A 249 13.12 7.82 8.64
CA GLY A 249 13.10 6.76 7.63
C GLY A 249 14.36 6.75 6.77
N ALA A 250 14.83 7.92 6.35
CA ALA A 250 16.10 8.03 5.63
C ALA A 250 17.29 7.56 6.47
N ALA A 251 17.32 7.90 7.77
CA ALA A 251 18.35 7.44 8.69
C ALA A 251 18.24 5.95 9.03
N TYR A 252 17.03 5.40 9.07
CA TYR A 252 16.81 3.97 9.33
C TYR A 252 17.50 3.12 8.26
N ASN A 253 17.27 3.45 6.99
CA ASN A 253 17.84 2.78 5.84
C ASN A 253 19.30 3.18 5.55
N GLY A 254 19.62 4.47 5.70
CA GLY A 254 20.88 5.04 5.20
C GLY A 254 21.90 5.45 6.27
N GLY A 255 21.56 5.36 7.55
CA GLY A 255 22.37 5.77 8.68
C GLY A 255 22.22 7.26 9.06
N TRP A 256 22.29 7.56 10.36
CA TRP A 256 22.16 8.91 10.93
C TRP A 256 23.24 9.88 10.39
N ALA A 257 24.49 9.43 10.31
CA ALA A 257 25.58 10.28 9.82
C ALA A 257 25.33 10.78 8.38
N HIS A 258 24.82 9.92 7.50
CA HIS A 258 24.48 10.31 6.13
C HIS A 258 23.29 11.27 6.08
N LEU A 259 22.27 11.08 6.91
CA LEU A 259 21.17 12.05 7.03
C LEU A 259 21.72 13.45 7.39
N GLN A 260 22.64 13.53 8.34
CA GLN A 260 23.21 14.80 8.77
C GLN A 260 24.05 15.45 7.65
N GLN A 261 24.77 14.65 6.85
CA GLN A 261 25.47 15.12 5.67
C GLN A 261 24.50 15.65 4.60
N ASP A 262 23.39 14.94 4.34
CA ASP A 262 22.34 15.36 3.42
C ASP A 262 21.68 16.69 3.86
N ARG A 263 21.39 16.84 5.16
CA ARG A 263 20.88 18.09 5.74
C ARG A 263 21.88 19.23 5.59
N LYS A 264 23.17 18.97 5.85
CA LYS A 264 24.24 19.98 5.67
C LYS A 264 24.34 20.40 4.20
N LEU A 265 24.32 19.44 3.28
CA LEU A 265 24.34 19.72 1.84
C LEU A 265 23.14 20.59 1.41
N CYS A 266 21.94 20.25 1.87
CA CYS A 266 20.75 21.08 1.65
C CYS A 266 20.94 22.50 2.22
N GLY A 267 21.43 22.64 3.45
CA GLY A 267 21.66 23.97 4.05
C GLY A 267 22.69 24.83 3.33
N MET A 268 23.59 24.23 2.55
CA MET A 268 24.55 24.94 1.70
C MET A 268 24.02 25.18 0.27
N THR A 269 22.86 24.62 -0.10
CA THR A 269 22.30 24.73 -1.44
C THR A 269 21.26 25.86 -1.50
N PRO A 270 21.41 26.86 -2.39
CA PRO A 270 20.41 27.92 -2.55
C PRO A 270 19.00 27.38 -2.76
N GLY A 271 18.03 27.89 -1.99
CA GLY A 271 16.63 27.49 -2.08
C GLY A 271 16.25 26.20 -1.34
N CYS A 272 17.19 25.51 -0.69
CA CYS A 272 16.89 24.31 0.08
C CYS A 272 16.76 24.60 1.58
N ASN A 273 15.71 24.06 2.22
CA ASN A 273 15.49 24.17 3.65
C ASN A 273 15.91 22.86 4.36
N PRO A 274 16.99 22.86 5.17
CA PRO A 274 17.50 21.64 5.82
C PRO A 274 16.59 21.10 6.94
N ASN A 275 15.53 21.83 7.25
CA ASN A 275 14.49 21.49 8.24
C ASN A 275 13.17 21.09 7.56
N LYS A 276 13.19 20.80 6.26
CA LYS A 276 12.07 20.21 5.52
C LYS A 276 12.58 19.00 4.75
N TRP A 277 11.79 17.92 4.71
CA TRP A 277 12.14 16.75 3.91
C TRP A 277 11.71 16.91 2.45
N PHE A 278 10.40 16.95 2.21
CA PHE A 278 9.81 16.94 0.87
C PHE A 278 10.12 18.23 0.11
N GLY A 279 10.57 18.10 -1.13
CA GLY A 279 11.04 19.21 -1.96
C GLY A 279 12.36 19.85 -1.52
N HIS A 280 13.00 19.33 -0.46
CA HIS A 280 14.21 19.89 0.11
C HIS A 280 15.26 18.80 0.36
N VAL A 281 15.49 18.34 1.59
CA VAL A 281 16.56 17.37 1.91
C VAL A 281 16.49 16.10 1.04
N GLU A 282 15.29 15.68 0.62
CA GLU A 282 15.15 14.52 -0.26
C GLU A 282 15.85 14.67 -1.62
N MET A 283 16.01 15.89 -2.12
CA MET A 283 16.62 16.21 -3.43
C MET A 283 18.15 16.36 -3.36
N HIS A 284 18.70 16.49 -2.15
CA HIS A 284 20.11 16.74 -1.90
C HIS A 284 20.71 15.61 -1.05
N SER A 285 21.56 14.79 -1.67
CA SER A 285 22.24 13.70 -0.96
C SER A 285 23.70 13.58 -1.33
N VAL A 286 24.49 13.13 -0.37
CA VAL A 286 25.89 12.71 -0.60
C VAL A 286 26.00 11.24 -1.02
N LYS A 287 24.89 10.49 -1.03
CA LYS A 287 24.90 9.09 -1.47
C LYS A 287 25.13 8.98 -2.98
N SER A 288 25.86 7.95 -3.38
CA SER A 288 26.13 7.69 -4.80
C SER A 288 24.83 7.50 -5.59
N ARG A 289 24.78 8.13 -6.76
CA ARG A 289 23.76 7.96 -7.79
C ARG A 289 24.11 6.88 -8.82
N GLU A 290 25.28 6.28 -8.68
CA GLU A 290 25.69 5.13 -9.50
C GLU A 290 24.88 3.89 -9.08
N LYS A 291 24.36 3.17 -10.06
CA LYS A 291 23.56 1.96 -9.83
C LYS A 291 24.47 0.83 -9.35
N TRP A 292 24.05 0.14 -8.28
CA TRP A 292 24.73 -1.08 -7.85
C TRP A 292 24.44 -2.24 -8.80
N GLN A 293 25.50 -2.95 -9.18
CA GLN A 293 25.40 -4.19 -9.95
C GLN A 293 24.58 -5.22 -9.16
N GLY A 294 23.54 -5.76 -9.79
CA GLY A 294 22.62 -6.76 -9.19
C GLY A 294 21.36 -6.20 -8.52
N TYR A 295 21.38 -4.96 -8.02
CA TYR A 295 20.20 -4.32 -7.39
C TYR A 295 19.44 -3.38 -8.34
N GLY A 296 20.07 -2.91 -9.42
CA GLY A 296 19.44 -2.05 -10.44
C GLY A 296 19.11 -0.62 -9.97
N GLN A 297 19.42 -0.31 -8.71
CA GLN A 297 19.20 0.99 -8.06
C GLN A 297 20.51 1.53 -7.47
N SER A 298 20.60 2.84 -7.35
CA SER A 298 21.72 3.51 -6.65
C SER A 298 21.47 3.59 -5.14
N ALA A 299 22.51 3.86 -4.36
CA ALA A 299 22.37 4.12 -2.92
C ALA A 299 21.43 5.31 -2.63
N TYR A 300 21.44 6.32 -3.51
CA TYR A 300 20.50 7.43 -3.48
C TYR A 300 19.06 6.94 -3.71
N ASP A 301 18.82 6.16 -4.78
CA ASP A 301 17.47 5.71 -5.15
C ASP A 301 16.87 4.80 -4.09
N VAL A 302 17.66 3.88 -3.54
CA VAL A 302 17.23 2.97 -2.46
C VAL A 302 16.78 3.79 -1.25
N ASN A 303 17.59 4.76 -0.81
CA ASN A 303 17.30 5.54 0.37
C ASN A 303 16.11 6.48 0.20
N ARG A 304 16.05 7.22 -0.91
CA ARG A 304 14.92 8.11 -1.20
C ARG A 304 13.66 7.34 -1.52
N GLY A 305 13.79 6.19 -2.17
CA GLY A 305 12.68 5.26 -2.43
C GLY A 305 12.09 4.72 -1.14
N HIS A 306 12.92 4.38 -0.16
CA HIS A 306 12.47 3.92 1.16
C HIS A 306 11.50 4.92 1.80
N VAL A 307 11.88 6.19 1.90
CA VAL A 307 11.00 7.24 2.47
C VAL A 307 9.74 7.46 1.63
N ARG A 308 9.89 7.56 0.30
CA ARG A 308 8.75 7.75 -0.63
C ARG A 308 7.73 6.62 -0.55
N ASN A 309 8.15 5.40 -0.26
CA ASN A 309 7.26 4.24 -0.17
C ASN A 309 6.56 4.13 1.19
N THR A 310 7.21 4.58 2.27
CA THR A 310 6.82 4.26 3.65
C THR A 310 6.13 5.41 4.38
N VAL A 311 6.52 6.67 4.10
CA VAL A 311 6.09 7.84 4.89
C VAL A 311 4.80 8.49 4.38
N PRO A 312 4.65 8.78 3.07
CA PRO A 312 3.37 9.21 2.55
C PRO A 312 2.32 8.10 2.73
N LEU A 313 1.03 8.44 2.62
CA LEU A 313 -0.03 7.45 2.76
C LEU A 313 0.09 6.34 1.69
N GLN A 314 0.52 6.71 0.49
CA GLN A 314 0.83 5.81 -0.61
C GLN A 314 2.34 5.72 -0.80
N SER A 315 2.90 4.59 -1.23
CA SER A 315 2.22 3.40 -1.74
C SER A 315 1.94 2.32 -0.70
N ARG A 316 2.61 2.34 0.47
CA ARG A 316 2.52 1.21 1.42
C ARG A 316 1.61 1.47 2.62
N ARG A 317 1.72 2.64 3.25
CA ARG A 317 1.18 2.94 4.58
C ARG A 317 -0.33 2.78 4.73
N ALA A 318 -1.11 3.07 3.70
CA ALA A 318 -2.58 3.01 3.74
C ALA A 318 -3.14 1.71 4.33
N LYS A 319 -2.49 0.56 4.04
CA LYS A 319 -2.93 -0.77 4.48
C LYS A 319 -2.84 -0.97 5.99
N TYR A 320 -2.01 -0.19 6.67
CA TYR A 320 -1.69 -0.35 8.09
C TYR A 320 -2.33 0.71 8.99
N VAL A 321 -3.04 1.69 8.42
CA VAL A 321 -3.72 2.74 9.19
C VAL A 321 -4.78 2.14 10.12
N GLU A 322 -5.58 1.20 9.62
CA GLU A 322 -6.59 0.52 10.42
C GLU A 322 -5.97 -0.45 11.45
N MET A 323 -4.86 -1.10 11.10
CA MET A 323 -4.22 -2.11 11.95
C MET A 323 -3.41 -1.52 13.10
N LEU A 324 -2.68 -0.43 12.85
CA LEU A 324 -1.68 0.12 13.77
C LEU A 324 -2.01 1.55 14.25
N GLY A 325 -3.00 2.21 13.65
CA GLY A 325 -3.35 3.59 13.94
C GLY A 325 -2.71 4.61 12.99
N VAL A 326 -3.20 5.86 13.07
CA VAL A 326 -2.80 6.96 12.19
C VAL A 326 -1.33 7.29 12.34
#